data_AF-A0AAV5ZMA6-F1
#
_entry.id   AF-A0AAV5ZMA6-F1
#
_cell.length_a   1.000
_cell.length_b   1.000
_cell.length_c   1.000
_cell.angle_alpha   90.00
_cell.angle_beta   90.00
_cell.angle_gamma   90.00
#
_symmetry.space_group_name_H-M   'P 1'
#
loop_
_entity.id
_entity.type
_entity.pdbx_description
1 polymer ?
#
loop_
_entity_poly.entity_id
_entity_poly.type
_entity_poly.pdbx_seq_one_letter_code
_entity_poly.pdbx_strand_id
1 'polypeptide(L)'
;MKRVLPLLLAALALTAVPALAQPTDCGALPSSAQKARTCNPQEQCLAQVEGKLKGPALDSARKDCQRLPTSGTCYGPDTFNPQAECKEKQSKKK
;
A
#
# COMPACT_ATOMS: atom_id res chain seq x y z
N MET A 1 30.14 -15.82 -37.18
CA MET A 1 29.59 -16.31 -35.89
C MET A 1 30.19 -15.51 -34.75
N LYS A 2 29.43 -15.33 -33.66
CA LYS A 2 29.83 -14.75 -32.35
C LYS A 2 29.88 -13.22 -32.26
N ARG A 3 28.74 -12.56 -32.00
CA ARG A 3 28.62 -11.39 -31.07
C ARG A 3 27.19 -11.23 -30.52
N VAL A 4 26.44 -12.32 -30.32
CA VAL A 4 25.07 -12.25 -29.72
C VAL A 4 25.11 -12.38 -28.20
N LEU A 5 26.30 -12.52 -27.60
CA LEU A 5 26.46 -12.91 -26.21
C LEU A 5 26.33 -11.79 -25.14
N PRO A 6 26.47 -10.46 -25.41
CA PRO A 6 26.48 -9.52 -24.29
C PRO A 6 25.06 -9.15 -23.82
N LEU A 7 24.02 -9.38 -24.63
CA LEU A 7 22.65 -8.93 -24.33
C LEU A 7 21.92 -9.81 -23.32
N LEU A 8 22.37 -11.05 -23.09
CA LEU A 8 21.75 -11.96 -22.11
C LEU A 8 22.16 -11.64 -20.66
N LEU A 9 23.29 -10.96 -20.44
CA LEU A 9 23.73 -10.56 -19.09
C LEU A 9 23.04 -9.29 -18.58
N ALA A 10 22.47 -8.46 -19.46
CA ALA A 10 21.77 -7.24 -19.06
C ALA A 10 20.35 -7.49 -18.50
N ALA A 11 19.75 -8.66 -18.79
CA ALA A 11 18.39 -8.98 -18.38
C ALA A 11 18.27 -9.48 -16.93
N LEU A 12 19.37 -9.90 -16.30
CA LEU A 12 19.36 -10.45 -14.94
C LEU A 12 19.47 -9.40 -13.83
N ALA A 13 19.65 -8.12 -14.18
CA ALA A 13 19.87 -7.06 -13.20
C ALA A 13 18.58 -6.42 -12.64
N LEU A 14 17.40 -6.69 -13.21
CA LEU A 14 16.17 -5.96 -12.85
C LEU A 14 15.17 -6.72 -11.96
N THR A 15 15.48 -7.94 -11.50
CA THR A 15 14.60 -8.66 -10.55
C THR A 15 14.96 -8.42 -9.08
N ALA A 16 15.77 -7.41 -8.78
CA ALA A 16 15.95 -6.92 -7.41
C ALA A 16 14.68 -6.20 -6.95
N VAL A 17 13.63 -6.97 -6.69
CA VAL A 17 12.51 -6.55 -5.84
C VAL A 17 13.16 -6.07 -4.54
N PRO A 18 12.94 -4.81 -4.12
CA PRO A 18 13.48 -4.38 -2.85
C PRO A 18 12.80 -5.23 -1.79
N ALA A 19 13.52 -6.23 -1.28
CA ALA A 19 13.15 -6.87 -0.04
C ALA A 19 13.06 -5.71 0.96
N LEU A 20 11.83 -5.38 1.39
CA LEU A 20 11.58 -4.37 2.40
C LEU A 20 12.44 -4.76 3.61
N ALA A 21 13.61 -4.13 3.72
CA ALA A 21 14.58 -4.44 4.74
C ALA A 21 13.87 -4.26 6.08
N GLN A 22 13.73 -5.35 6.83
CA GLN A 22 13.25 -5.28 8.21
C GLN A 22 14.20 -4.30 8.91
N PRO A 23 13.69 -3.20 9.49
CA PRO A 23 14.54 -2.22 10.14
C PRO A 23 15.35 -2.92 11.22
N THR A 24 16.66 -2.99 11.01
CA THR A 24 17.59 -3.61 11.97
C THR A 24 17.63 -2.76 13.25
N ASP A 25 17.44 -1.45 13.09
CA ASP A 25 17.24 -0.50 14.16
C ASP A 25 15.75 -0.16 14.33
N CYS A 26 15.11 -0.73 15.36
CA CYS A 26 13.72 -0.40 15.68
C CYS A 26 13.57 1.06 16.19
N GLY A 27 14.66 1.71 16.60
CA GLY A 27 14.66 3.11 17.08
C GLY A 27 14.29 4.10 15.97
N ALA A 28 14.66 3.80 14.73
CA ALA A 28 14.36 4.59 13.55
C ALA A 28 12.88 4.52 13.09
N LEU A 29 12.09 3.58 13.62
CA LEU A 29 10.67 3.48 13.30
C LEU A 29 9.84 4.51 14.09
N PRO A 30 8.77 5.07 13.49
CA PRO A 30 7.86 5.93 14.22
C PRO A 30 7.14 5.15 15.32
N SER A 31 6.81 5.84 16.42
CA SER A 31 6.04 5.29 17.54
C SER A 31 4.54 5.23 17.27
N SER A 32 4.06 5.86 16.19
CA SER A 32 2.68 5.79 15.73
C SER A 32 2.62 5.90 14.21
N ALA A 33 1.86 5.00 13.58
CA ALA A 33 1.56 5.04 12.15
C ALA A 33 0.12 4.58 11.90
N GLN A 34 -0.51 5.07 10.83
CA GLN A 34 -1.84 4.61 10.43
C GLN A 34 -1.78 3.17 9.94
N LYS A 35 -2.75 2.36 10.38
CA LYS A 35 -2.85 0.97 9.95
C LYS A 35 -3.48 0.93 8.58
N ALA A 36 -2.70 0.46 7.60
CA ALA A 36 -3.24 0.15 6.28
C ALA A 36 -4.17 -1.07 6.40
N ARG A 37 -5.37 -0.97 5.84
CA ARG A 37 -6.31 -2.08 5.74
C ARG A 37 -6.70 -2.31 4.29
N THR A 38 -6.95 -3.57 3.94
CA THR A 38 -7.57 -3.90 2.66
C THR A 38 -8.93 -3.22 2.59
N CYS A 39 -9.19 -2.54 1.48
CA CYS A 39 -10.46 -1.90 1.22
C CYS A 39 -10.80 -1.98 -0.27
N ASN A 40 -12.05 -1.65 -0.57
CA ASN A 40 -12.51 -1.34 -1.91
C ASN A 40 -12.68 0.20 -2.02
N PRO A 41 -11.70 0.92 -2.60
CA PRO A 41 -11.77 2.39 -2.73
C PRO A 41 -13.01 2.87 -3.47
N GLN A 42 -13.45 2.13 -4.49
CA GLN A 42 -14.67 2.44 -5.23
C GLN A 42 -15.90 2.41 -4.31
N GLU A 43 -16.09 1.33 -3.53
CA GLU A 43 -17.24 1.23 -2.60
C GLU A 43 -17.19 2.31 -1.51
N GLN A 44 -16.02 2.63 -0.97
CA GLN A 44 -15.88 3.70 0.02
C GLN A 44 -16.28 5.07 -0.57
N CYS A 45 -15.87 5.35 -1.80
CA CYS A 45 -16.27 6.56 -2.51
C CYS A 45 -17.79 6.62 -2.72
N LEU A 46 -18.38 5.53 -3.22
CA LEU A 46 -19.83 5.44 -3.45
C LEU A 46 -20.62 5.69 -2.16
N ALA A 47 -20.27 5.01 -1.07
CA ALA A 47 -20.93 5.19 0.23
C ALA A 47 -20.85 6.64 0.73
N GLN A 48 -19.74 7.34 0.46
CA GLN A 48 -19.57 8.72 0.88
C GLN A 48 -20.40 9.72 0.05
N VAL A 49 -20.55 9.47 -1.26
CA VAL A 49 -21.28 10.39 -2.15
C VAL A 49 -22.79 10.15 -2.12
N GLU A 50 -23.25 8.92 -1.94
CA GLU A 50 -24.68 8.56 -1.88
C GLU A 50 -25.39 9.18 -0.65
N GLY A 51 -24.68 9.34 0.46
CA GLY A 51 -25.21 10.02 1.65
C GLY A 51 -25.17 11.55 1.61
N LYS A 52 -24.44 12.15 0.67
CA LYS A 52 -24.15 13.60 0.65
C LYS A 52 -24.69 14.35 -0.55
N LEU A 53 -24.79 13.68 -1.71
CA LEU A 53 -25.19 14.29 -2.97
C LEU A 53 -26.53 13.74 -3.44
N LYS A 54 -27.22 14.52 -4.28
CA LYS A 54 -28.50 14.12 -4.90
C LYS A 54 -28.57 14.61 -6.35
N GLY A 55 -29.45 14.00 -7.13
CA GLY A 55 -29.73 14.41 -8.51
C GLY A 55 -28.49 14.32 -9.43
N PRO A 56 -28.33 15.26 -10.38
CA PRO A 56 -27.22 15.22 -11.36
C PRO A 56 -25.81 15.22 -10.74
N ALA A 57 -25.66 15.84 -9.56
CA ALA A 57 -24.39 15.86 -8.83
C ALA A 57 -23.99 14.46 -8.32
N LEU A 58 -24.98 13.68 -7.86
CA LEU A 58 -24.75 12.29 -7.45
C LEU A 58 -24.39 11.41 -8.65
N ASP A 59 -25.05 11.59 -9.80
CA ASP A 59 -24.77 10.80 -11.00
C ASP A 59 -23.33 11.03 -11.51
N SER A 60 -22.90 12.29 -11.51
CA SER A 60 -21.53 12.66 -11.87
C SER A 60 -20.51 12.07 -10.88
N ALA A 61 -20.76 12.23 -9.58
CA ALA A 61 -19.88 11.69 -8.54
C ALA A 61 -19.80 10.16 -8.57
N ARG A 62 -20.91 9.47 -8.90
CA ARG A 62 -20.93 8.02 -9.05
C ARG A 62 -20.03 7.58 -10.21
N LYS A 63 -20.07 8.28 -11.35
CA LYS A 63 -19.16 8.01 -12.48
C LYS A 63 -17.69 8.21 -12.10
N ASP A 64 -17.39 9.24 -11.33
CA ASP A 64 -16.03 9.45 -10.83
C ASP A 64 -15.59 8.32 -9.89
N CYS A 65 -16.44 7.91 -8.94
CA CYS A 65 -16.17 6.78 -8.06
C CYS A 65 -15.94 5.47 -8.83
N GLN A 66 -16.66 5.24 -9.93
CA GLN A 66 -16.49 4.03 -10.76
C GLN A 66 -15.11 3.93 -11.42
N ARG A 67 -14.35 5.02 -11.53
CA ARG A 67 -12.99 5.03 -12.07
C ARG A 67 -11.94 4.57 -11.06
N LEU A 68 -12.31 4.48 -9.78
CA LEU A 68 -11.44 3.98 -8.73
C LEU A 68 -11.28 2.46 -8.81
N PRO A 69 -10.14 1.92 -8.37
CA PRO A 69 -9.94 0.48 -8.30
C PRO A 69 -10.89 -0.15 -7.28
N THR A 70 -11.28 -1.40 -7.54
CA THR A 70 -12.12 -2.21 -6.65
C THR A 70 -11.34 -2.89 -5.53
N SER A 71 -10.01 -2.81 -5.55
CA SER A 71 -9.13 -3.34 -4.51
C SER A 71 -7.97 -2.39 -4.27
N GLY A 72 -7.61 -2.23 -2.99
CA GLY A 72 -6.51 -1.38 -2.57
C GLY A 72 -6.31 -1.38 -1.07
N THR A 73 -5.48 -0.46 -0.62
CA THR A 73 -5.24 -0.20 0.81
C THR A 73 -5.80 1.17 1.16
N CYS A 74 -6.58 1.22 2.22
CA CYS A 74 -7.08 2.46 2.80
C CYS A 74 -6.45 2.66 4.17
N TYR A 75 -6.26 3.91 4.55
CA TYR A 75 -5.83 4.28 5.88
C TYR A 75 -7.06 4.67 6.70
N GLY A 76 -7.29 3.96 7.80
CA GLY A 76 -8.37 4.23 8.74
C GLY A 76 -7.92 5.11 9.91
N PRO A 77 -8.81 5.36 10.88
CA PRO A 77 -8.44 6.03 12.14
C PRO A 77 -7.54 5.14 13.03
N ASP A 78 -7.52 3.83 12.76
CA ASP A 78 -6.70 2.89 13.50
C ASP A 78 -5.21 3.19 13.31
N THR A 79 -4.48 3.25 14.42
CA THR A 79 -3.04 3.41 14.43
C THR A 79 -2.38 2.19 15.08
N PHE A 80 -1.11 2.00 14.78
CA PHE A 80 -0.26 1.01 15.42
C PHE A 80 1.09 1.64 15.77
N ASN A 81 1.87 0.96 16.60
CA ASN A 81 3.21 1.38 16.98
C ASN A 81 4.25 0.46 16.31
N PRO A 82 4.75 0.82 15.11
CA PRO A 82 5.74 0.02 14.39
C PRO A 82 7.00 -0.26 15.22
N GLN A 83 7.46 0.73 15.99
CA GLN A 83 8.63 0.58 16.85
C GLN A 83 8.42 -0.48 17.93
N ALA A 84 7.26 -0.49 18.59
CA ALA A 84 6.95 -1.46 19.64
C ALA A 84 6.84 -2.89 19.07
N GLU A 85 6.15 -3.06 17.93
CA GLU A 85 6.03 -4.37 17.28
C GLU A 85 7.39 -4.90 16.80
N CYS A 86 8.26 -4.01 16.29
CA CYS A 86 9.62 -4.37 15.90
C CYS A 86 10.45 -4.86 17.10
N LYS A 87 10.42 -4.12 18.23
CA LYS A 87 11.13 -4.49 19.46
C LYS A 87 10.64 -5.84 20.00
N GLU A 88 9.33 -6.08 20.02
CA GLU A 88 8.78 -7.36 20.46
C GLU A 88 9.25 -8.53 19.59
N LYS A 89 9.24 -8.36 18.26
CA LYS A 89 9.71 -9.39 17.32
C LYS A 89 11.21 -9.66 17.44
N GLN A 90 12.03 -8.65 17.76
CA GLN A 90 13.45 -8.85 18.03
C GLN A 90 13.69 -9.63 19.34
N SER A 91 12.96 -9.29 20.41
CA SER A 91 13.07 -10.00 21.69
C SER A 91 12.65 -11.47 21.60
N LYS A 92 11.64 -11.79 20.79
CA LYS A 92 11.19 -13.18 20.56
C LYS A 92 12.13 -14.03 19.70
N LYS A 93 13.10 -13.42 19.00
CA LYS A 93 14.09 -14.11 18.18
C LYS A 93 15.40 -14.41 18.92
N LYS A 94 15.56 -13.90 20.15
CA LYS A 94 16.66 -14.23 21.07
C LYS A 94 16.26 -15.39 21.97
#